data_AF-A0A813IJI1-F1
#
_entry.id   AF-A0A813IJI1-F1
#
_cell.length_a   1.000
_cell.length_b   1.000
_cell.length_c   1.000
_cell.angle_alpha   90.00
_cell.angle_beta   90.00
_cell.angle_gamma   90.00
#
_symmetry.space_group_name_H-M   'P 1'
#
loop_
_entity.id
_entity.type
_entity.pdbx_description
1 polymer ?
#
loop_
_entity_poly.entity_id
_entity_poly.type
_entity_poly.pdbx_seq_one_letter_code
_entity_poly.pdbx_strand_id
1 'polypeptide(L)'
;VLVVPALLVACYFIGAYRLLLRHQASEDTRAVFFVFARMFFVMLFMWLPSGLLIWVLGGIAPATVGYAGGALSHVQGIASFFLYIRKDDIRSELRSMFCSQGRNATGGKVFPEDQGAQGAEEGLPALQSSYSSFARATSGASVASLQVQAVEEMRSTERTPMLVVSYRDFVALGRVPRSSDRLQRPLGEGDITVFVSHRWWGPLIPAVSRRVKIFGDKAGSYEWNGHVDNDKCYKFQILCRGLRKLAKKHGLDLEKLAIWIDFACIEQDIEEEKLAGVESLLSYASRSQFILIPVFPEPAAVQAFQEAEHPMDLLDYGERGWCRLEAYVFLCLGEITGQAVSCCGYGLLFKCSVSDVFSEELKADGTKPGCFGRKSSYEQLKPLMSYSASFKREQLPSGGRFTVESDRAVILAIEAQIQNVYGRHAILTATEKHLSLKRHLGPHGTYEASLGQFALDAKQLTCDQMPLLIEQLQRIQSHSKLRKLSLRSNQLRLSGLHQLLKDFVCQPEGSELQELDMQDNLLGDGDPAAAE
;
A
#
# COMPACT_ATOMS: atom_id res chain seq x y z
N VAL A 1 18.58 -16.48 43.39
CA VAL A 1 17.72 -16.75 42.20
C VAL A 1 16.83 -15.55 41.85
N LEU A 2 16.12 -14.90 42.77
CA LEU A 2 15.26 -13.74 42.48
C LEU A 2 15.99 -12.41 42.16
N VAL A 3 17.20 -12.22 42.69
CA VAL A 3 17.97 -10.96 42.53
C VAL A 3 18.38 -10.74 41.08
N VAL A 4 18.74 -11.79 40.35
CA VAL A 4 19.22 -11.66 38.97
C VAL A 4 18.10 -11.21 38.00
N PRO A 5 16.91 -11.83 37.98
CA PRO A 5 15.77 -11.32 37.20
C PRO A 5 15.37 -9.90 37.60
N ALA A 6 15.33 -9.58 38.89
CA ALA A 6 14.96 -8.24 39.35
C ALA A 6 15.96 -7.16 38.85
N LEU A 7 17.27 -7.46 38.90
CA LEU A 7 18.31 -6.58 38.38
C LEU A 7 18.26 -6.45 36.85
N LEU A 8 18.04 -7.55 36.11
CA LEU A 8 17.91 -7.51 34.65
C LEU A 8 16.73 -6.63 34.22
N VAL A 9 15.59 -6.77 34.90
CA VAL A 9 14.41 -5.96 34.61
C VAL A 9 14.65 -4.50 35.01
N ALA A 10 15.23 -4.23 36.18
CA ALA A 10 15.58 -2.86 36.58
C ALA A 10 16.55 -2.18 35.59
N CYS A 11 17.59 -2.90 35.13
CA CYS A 11 18.53 -2.41 34.12
C CYS A 11 17.84 -2.10 32.78
N TYR A 12 16.94 -2.97 32.32
CA TYR A 12 16.13 -2.74 31.12
C TYR A 12 15.30 -1.46 31.23
N PHE A 13 14.60 -1.25 32.35
CA PHE A 13 13.78 -0.05 32.56
C PHE A 13 14.61 1.23 32.69
N ILE A 14 15.77 1.18 33.35
CA ILE A 14 16.68 2.33 33.41
C ILE A 14 17.18 2.68 32.00
N GLY A 15 17.49 1.69 31.17
CA GLY A 15 17.86 1.89 29.76
C GLY A 15 16.75 2.52 28.94
N ALA A 16 15.54 1.94 29.00
CA ALA A 16 14.35 2.44 28.30
C ALA A 16 13.99 3.87 28.73
N TYR A 17 14.01 4.17 30.04
CA TYR A 17 13.73 5.49 30.58
C TYR A 17 14.76 6.54 30.12
N ARG A 18 16.04 6.18 30.07
CA ARG A 18 17.10 7.06 29.56
C ARG A 18 16.95 7.34 28.06
N LEU A 19 16.53 6.35 27.28
CA LEU A 19 16.22 6.50 25.85
C LEU A 19 15.06 7.48 25.63
N LEU A 20 14.01 7.41 26.45
CA LEU A 20 12.86 8.32 26.39
C LEU A 20 13.17 9.74 26.82
N LEU A 21 14.06 9.93 27.81
CA LEU A 21 14.48 11.26 28.23
C LEU A 21 15.41 11.94 27.22
N ARG A 22 16.17 11.16 26.43
CA ARG A 22 17.14 11.70 25.46
C ARG A 22 16.55 12.05 24.10
N HIS A 23 15.36 11.55 23.77
CA HIS A 23 14.69 11.85 22.52
C HIS A 23 13.33 12.52 22.78
N GLN A 24 12.92 13.43 21.89
CA GLN A 24 11.51 13.81 21.73
C GLN A 24 10.75 12.58 21.21
N ALA A 25 10.58 11.57 22.06
CA ALA A 25 9.96 10.31 21.71
C ALA A 25 8.53 10.58 21.21
N SER A 26 8.20 10.02 20.04
CA SER A 26 6.87 10.07 19.45
C SER A 26 5.81 9.58 20.44
N GLU A 27 4.55 9.98 20.25
CA GLU A 27 3.45 9.51 21.10
C GLU A 27 3.38 7.98 21.20
N ASP A 28 3.63 7.28 20.09
CA ASP A 28 3.66 5.81 20.05
C ASP A 28 4.73 5.22 20.97
N THR A 29 5.93 5.81 20.95
CA THR A 29 7.05 5.36 21.79
C THR A 29 6.74 5.58 23.28
N ARG A 30 6.07 6.69 23.62
CA ARG A 30 5.60 6.96 24.99
C ARG A 30 4.52 5.97 25.41
N ALA A 31 3.58 5.67 24.52
CA ALA A 31 2.52 4.70 24.78
C ALA A 31 3.11 3.32 25.10
N VAL A 32 4.01 2.81 24.26
CA VAL A 32 4.71 1.53 24.47
C VAL A 32 5.44 1.51 25.81
N PHE A 33 6.16 2.58 26.16
CA PHE A 33 6.82 2.66 27.46
C PHE A 33 5.85 2.59 28.64
N PHE A 34 4.74 3.34 28.60
CA PHE A 34 3.74 3.28 29.67
C PHE A 34 3.17 1.87 29.83
N VAL A 35 3.05 1.09 28.75
CA VAL A 35 2.68 -0.33 28.85
C VAL A 35 3.71 -1.10 29.65
N PHE A 36 4.98 -1.06 29.23
CA PHE A 36 6.05 -1.81 29.89
C PHE A 36 6.24 -1.38 31.36
N ALA A 37 6.19 -0.07 31.63
CA ALA A 37 6.28 0.46 32.99
C ALA A 37 5.15 -0.07 33.88
N ARG A 38 3.90 -0.13 33.37
CA ARG A 38 2.79 -0.76 34.10
C ARG A 38 3.04 -2.24 34.34
N MET A 39 3.56 -3.00 33.37
CA MET A 39 3.90 -4.42 33.57
C MET A 39 4.93 -4.58 34.69
N PHE A 40 5.93 -3.70 34.72
CA PHE A 40 6.96 -3.70 35.75
C PHE A 40 6.42 -3.43 37.14
N PHE A 41 5.57 -2.41 37.30
CA PHE A 41 4.97 -2.12 38.60
C PHE A 41 4.07 -3.26 39.06
N VAL A 42 3.27 -3.86 38.19
CA VAL A 42 2.46 -5.04 38.53
C VAL A 42 3.37 -6.20 38.97
N MET A 43 4.46 -6.45 38.25
CA MET A 43 5.45 -7.46 38.64
C MET A 43 6.06 -7.13 40.00
N LEU A 44 6.53 -5.90 40.22
CA LEU A 44 7.19 -5.49 41.47
C LEU A 44 6.24 -5.60 42.67
N PHE A 45 5.05 -5.02 42.59
CA PHE A 45 4.10 -4.99 43.71
C PHE A 45 3.52 -6.36 44.04
N MET A 46 3.48 -7.29 43.10
CA MET A 46 2.86 -8.60 43.32
C MET A 46 3.89 -9.73 43.53
N TRP A 47 5.03 -9.71 42.83
CA TRP A 47 6.08 -10.73 43.01
C TRP A 47 6.99 -10.46 44.20
N LEU A 48 7.24 -9.20 44.56
CA LEU A 48 8.10 -8.90 45.70
C LEU A 48 7.49 -9.44 47.01
N PRO A 49 6.18 -9.26 47.30
CA PRO A 49 5.55 -9.85 48.48
C PRO A 49 5.46 -11.38 48.42
N SER A 50 5.09 -11.96 47.27
CA SER A 50 5.08 -13.42 47.10
C SER A 50 6.48 -14.02 47.30
N GLY A 51 7.50 -13.40 46.72
CA GLY A 51 8.89 -13.83 46.85
C GLY A 51 9.37 -13.74 48.31
N LEU A 52 9.01 -12.68 49.01
CA LEU A 52 9.31 -12.52 50.44
C LEU A 52 8.62 -13.61 51.28
N LEU A 53 7.32 -13.85 51.05
CA LEU A 53 6.54 -14.85 51.78
C LEU A 53 7.06 -16.27 51.55
N ILE A 54 7.39 -16.63 50.31
CA ILE A 54 7.83 -17.98 49.95
C ILE A 54 9.28 -18.22 50.38
N TRP A 55 10.20 -17.30 50.06
CA TRP A 55 11.63 -17.59 50.15
C TRP A 55 12.29 -17.07 51.43
N VAL A 56 11.75 -16.01 52.04
CA VAL A 56 12.29 -15.46 53.28
C VAL A 56 11.52 -16.01 54.48
N LEU A 57 10.19 -15.99 54.42
CA LEU A 57 9.34 -16.43 55.53
C LEU A 57 9.03 -17.92 55.48
N GLY A 58 8.99 -18.56 54.30
CA GLY A 58 8.64 -19.98 54.16
C GLY A 58 9.59 -20.96 54.88
N GLY A 59 10.82 -20.53 55.20
CA GLY A 59 11.77 -21.33 55.99
C GLY A 59 11.61 -21.20 57.51
N ILE A 60 10.88 -20.19 57.98
CA ILE A 60 10.75 -19.86 59.42
C ILE A 60 9.29 -19.75 59.90
N ALA A 61 8.33 -19.71 58.98
CA ALA A 61 6.91 -19.58 59.26
C ALA A 61 6.15 -20.88 58.95
N PRO A 62 4.92 -21.04 59.45
CA PRO A 62 4.09 -22.20 59.15
C PRO A 62 3.86 -22.37 57.63
N ALA A 63 3.67 -23.61 57.18
CA ALA A 63 3.47 -23.94 55.77
C ALA A 63 2.32 -23.16 55.08
N THR A 64 1.35 -22.68 55.86
CA THR A 64 0.26 -21.80 55.40
C THR A 64 0.75 -20.47 54.81
N VAL A 65 1.90 -19.95 55.26
CA VAL A 65 2.49 -18.70 54.75
C VAL A 65 3.09 -18.90 53.36
N GLY A 66 3.76 -20.04 53.13
CA GLY A 66 4.25 -20.41 51.79
C GLY A 66 3.10 -20.60 50.80
N TYR A 67 2.01 -21.25 51.25
CA TYR A 67 0.79 -21.40 50.45
C TYR A 67 0.14 -20.06 50.10
N ALA A 68 0.05 -19.13 51.05
CA ALA A 68 -0.46 -17.78 50.81
C ALA A 68 0.40 -17.01 49.80
N GLY A 69 1.74 -17.12 49.88
CA GLY A 69 2.65 -16.53 48.91
C GLY A 69 2.46 -17.08 47.49
N GLY A 70 2.23 -18.39 47.37
CA GLY A 70 1.91 -19.06 46.10
C GLY A 70 0.54 -18.68 45.55
N ALA A 71 -0.49 -18.60 46.39
CA ALA A 71 -1.82 -18.14 45.98
C ALA A 71 -1.79 -16.69 45.46
N LEU A 72 -1.02 -15.82 46.12
CA LEU A 72 -0.86 -14.41 45.73
C LEU A 72 -0.22 -14.27 44.32
N SER A 73 0.71 -15.15 43.94
CA SER A 73 1.30 -15.13 42.59
C SER A 73 0.34 -15.64 41.51
N HIS A 74 -0.57 -16.55 41.81
CA HIS A 74 -1.63 -16.96 40.88
C HIS A 74 -2.69 -15.87 40.68
N VAL A 75 -3.08 -15.17 41.75
CA VAL A 75 -3.99 -14.02 41.67
C VAL A 75 -3.39 -12.92 40.78
N GLN A 76 -2.06 -12.77 40.79
CA GLN A 76 -1.36 -11.85 39.89
C GLN A 76 -1.54 -12.22 38.42
N GLY A 77 -1.40 -13.49 38.04
CA GLY A 77 -1.65 -13.93 36.65
C GLY A 77 -3.05 -13.55 36.17
N ILE A 78 -4.05 -13.70 37.04
CA ILE A 78 -5.44 -13.35 36.77
C ILE A 78 -5.62 -11.83 36.66
N ALA A 79 -5.08 -11.05 37.59
CA ALA A 79 -5.16 -9.59 37.56
C ALA A 79 -4.47 -9.00 36.32
N SER A 80 -3.30 -9.53 35.96
CA SER A 80 -2.60 -9.17 34.72
C SER A 80 -3.45 -9.44 33.49
N PHE A 81 -4.05 -10.63 33.38
CA PHE A 81 -4.96 -10.97 32.27
C PHE A 81 -6.11 -9.97 32.13
N PHE A 82 -6.78 -9.62 33.24
CA PHE A 82 -7.88 -8.63 33.23
C PHE A 82 -7.44 -7.20 32.90
N LEU A 83 -6.21 -6.82 33.26
CA LEU A 83 -5.66 -5.53 32.86
C LEU A 83 -5.35 -5.48 31.36
N TYR A 84 -4.85 -6.57 30.78
CA TYR A 84 -4.54 -6.63 29.35
C TYR A 84 -5.79 -6.71 28.47
N ILE A 85 -6.80 -7.49 28.86
CA ILE A 85 -8.03 -7.66 28.06
C ILE A 85 -8.89 -6.38 27.99
N ARG A 86 -8.61 -5.38 28.86
CA ARG A 86 -9.27 -4.07 28.80
C ARG A 86 -8.74 -3.17 27.69
N LYS A 87 -7.60 -3.51 27.08
CA LYS A 87 -7.10 -2.76 25.92
C LYS A 87 -7.81 -3.19 24.64
N ASP A 88 -8.15 -2.22 23.80
CA ASP A 88 -8.97 -2.46 22.62
C ASP A 88 -8.27 -3.29 21.55
N ASP A 89 -6.95 -3.18 21.42
CA ASP A 89 -6.11 -3.97 20.51
C ASP A 89 -6.16 -5.47 20.86
N ILE A 90 -5.82 -5.83 22.10
CA ILE A 90 -5.84 -7.20 22.63
C ILE A 90 -7.25 -7.77 22.60
N ARG A 91 -8.25 -6.94 22.92
CA ARG A 91 -9.66 -7.34 22.87
C ARG A 91 -10.12 -7.61 21.45
N SER A 92 -9.67 -6.84 20.47
CA SER A 92 -9.98 -7.07 19.06
C SER A 92 -9.40 -8.41 18.58
N GLU A 93 -8.19 -8.75 19.03
CA GLU A 93 -7.51 -9.97 18.60
C GLU A 93 -8.01 -11.22 19.33
N LEU A 94 -8.38 -11.10 20.61
CA LEU A 94 -9.10 -12.18 21.29
C LEU A 94 -10.46 -12.44 20.63
N ARG A 95 -11.18 -11.39 20.20
CA ARG A 95 -12.41 -11.58 19.42
C ARG A 95 -12.12 -12.26 18.09
N SER A 96 -11.04 -11.91 17.39
CA SER A 96 -10.69 -12.54 16.11
C SER A 96 -10.37 -14.03 16.28
N MET A 97 -9.67 -14.40 17.37
CA MET A 97 -9.38 -15.81 17.72
C MET A 97 -10.64 -16.61 18.07
N PHE A 98 -11.53 -16.08 18.92
CA PHE A 98 -12.75 -16.80 19.31
C PHE A 98 -13.79 -16.84 18.18
N CYS A 99 -13.86 -15.82 17.32
CA CYS A 99 -14.72 -15.83 16.15
C CYS A 99 -14.18 -16.72 15.00
N SER A 100 -12.87 -16.96 14.92
CA SER A 100 -12.28 -17.85 13.92
C SER A 100 -12.40 -19.34 14.30
N GLN A 101 -12.39 -19.67 15.60
CA GLN A 101 -12.58 -21.05 16.06
C GLN A 101 -13.98 -21.64 15.79
N GLY A 102 -15.00 -20.78 15.63
CA GLY A 102 -16.35 -21.21 15.23
C GLY A 102 -16.47 -21.68 13.77
N ARG A 103 -15.45 -21.44 12.91
CA ARG A 103 -15.49 -21.83 11.49
C ARG A 103 -14.94 -23.23 11.19
N ASN A 104 -14.17 -23.82 12.11
CA ASN A 104 -13.47 -25.08 11.83
C ASN A 104 -14.15 -26.33 12.44
N ALA A 105 -15.25 -26.18 13.17
CA ALA A 105 -15.87 -27.28 13.91
C ALA A 105 -17.03 -28.01 13.17
N THR A 106 -17.46 -27.55 11.99
CA THR A 106 -18.59 -28.17 11.25
C THR A 106 -18.22 -28.73 9.86
N GLY A 107 -16.95 -28.75 9.49
CA GLY A 107 -16.47 -29.26 8.19
C GLY A 107 -15.89 -30.67 8.23
N GLY A 108 -16.57 -31.63 8.88
CA GLY A 108 -16.18 -33.03 8.90
C GLY A 108 -17.22 -33.91 8.19
N LYS A 109 -17.13 -34.05 6.86
CA LYS A 109 -17.78 -35.14 6.14
C LYS A 109 -16.79 -35.87 5.24
N VAL A 110 -16.76 -37.17 5.50
CA VAL A 110 -16.06 -38.25 4.81
C VAL A 110 -16.44 -38.26 3.32
N PHE A 111 -15.43 -38.39 2.45
CA PHE A 111 -15.58 -38.64 1.02
C PHE A 111 -16.16 -40.04 0.76
N PRO A 112 -17.08 -40.18 -0.21
CA PRO A 112 -17.11 -41.34 -1.07
C PRO A 112 -16.78 -40.98 -2.52
N GLU A 113 -16.12 -41.93 -3.18
CA GLU A 113 -15.75 -41.99 -4.60
C GLU A 113 -16.91 -41.77 -5.58
N ASP A 114 -16.52 -41.24 -6.74
CA ASP A 114 -17.07 -41.42 -8.09
C ASP A 114 -18.60 -41.44 -8.31
N GLN A 115 -19.08 -40.41 -9.01
CA GLN A 115 -19.78 -40.54 -10.31
C GLN A 115 -20.21 -39.19 -10.88
N GLY A 116 -20.02 -39.04 -12.20
CA GLY A 116 -21.06 -38.49 -13.08
C GLY A 116 -21.17 -36.98 -13.23
N ALA A 117 -20.78 -36.48 -14.41
CA ALA A 117 -21.09 -35.14 -14.90
C ALA A 117 -22.60 -34.91 -15.04
N GLN A 118 -23.09 -33.73 -14.59
CA GLN A 118 -24.01 -32.83 -15.31
C GLN A 118 -24.49 -31.67 -14.39
N GLY A 119 -24.33 -30.44 -14.90
CA GLY A 119 -25.20 -29.28 -14.65
C GLY A 119 -25.31 -28.70 -13.24
N ALA A 120 -24.68 -27.55 -13.00
CA ALA A 120 -25.22 -26.47 -12.16
C ALA A 120 -24.38 -25.18 -12.34
N GLU A 121 -24.89 -24.25 -13.14
CA GLU A 121 -24.76 -22.82 -12.83
C GLU A 121 -25.49 -22.52 -11.51
N GLU A 122 -25.12 -21.42 -10.87
CA GLU A 122 -25.65 -20.82 -9.63
C GLU A 122 -25.05 -21.28 -8.28
N GLY A 123 -24.53 -20.29 -7.54
CA GLY A 123 -24.56 -20.35 -6.06
C GLY A 123 -23.27 -20.01 -5.31
N LEU A 124 -22.82 -18.75 -5.33
CA LEU A 124 -22.06 -18.17 -4.22
C LEU A 124 -23.06 -17.77 -3.11
N PRO A 125 -23.00 -18.31 -1.88
CA PRO A 125 -23.89 -17.85 -0.82
C PRO A 125 -23.24 -16.71 -0.03
N ALA A 126 -24.02 -15.65 0.07
CA ALA A 126 -23.89 -14.56 1.02
C ALA A 126 -23.91 -15.06 2.47
N LEU A 127 -23.06 -14.47 3.33
CA LEU A 127 -23.28 -14.36 4.78
C LEU A 127 -22.48 -13.19 5.36
N GLN A 128 -22.91 -11.97 4.99
CA GLN A 128 -22.75 -10.75 5.78
C GLN A 128 -24.10 -10.02 5.81
N SER A 129 -24.99 -10.53 6.67
CA SER A 129 -26.19 -9.85 7.16
C SER A 129 -26.47 -10.50 8.51
N SER A 130 -26.44 -9.80 9.63
CA SER A 130 -27.20 -8.59 9.92
C SER A 130 -26.32 -7.67 10.77
N TYR A 131 -26.04 -6.44 10.37
CA TYR A 131 -26.83 -5.26 10.77
C TYR A 131 -26.61 -4.05 9.82
N SER A 132 -26.05 -4.23 8.62
CA SER A 132 -25.62 -3.14 7.70
C SER A 132 -26.31 -3.10 6.33
N SER A 133 -27.26 -4.01 6.05
CA SER A 133 -27.76 -4.26 4.68
C SER A 133 -28.65 -3.16 4.11
N PHE A 134 -29.35 -2.38 4.93
CA PHE A 134 -30.26 -1.35 4.42
C PHE A 134 -29.59 0.01 4.16
N ALA A 135 -28.56 0.37 4.94
CA ALA A 135 -27.83 1.64 4.76
C ALA A 135 -26.86 1.61 3.57
N ARG A 136 -26.36 0.42 3.21
CA ARG A 136 -25.51 0.21 2.02
C ARG A 136 -26.26 0.34 0.70
N ALA A 137 -27.56 0.05 0.68
CA ALA A 137 -28.30 -0.09 -0.58
C ALA A 137 -28.53 1.24 -1.31
N THR A 138 -28.79 2.33 -0.59
CA THR A 138 -29.14 3.63 -1.22
C THR A 138 -27.94 4.58 -1.34
N SER A 139 -27.07 4.64 -0.34
CA SER A 139 -25.83 5.43 -0.40
C SER A 139 -24.77 4.77 -1.30
N GLY A 140 -24.73 3.44 -1.32
CA GLY A 140 -23.79 2.67 -2.13
C GLY A 140 -24.01 2.82 -3.63
N ALA A 141 -25.26 2.98 -4.08
CA ALA A 141 -25.56 3.16 -5.50
C ALA A 141 -24.99 4.46 -6.07
N SER A 142 -25.08 5.57 -5.34
CA SER A 142 -24.52 6.86 -5.78
C SER A 142 -22.99 6.83 -5.78
N VAL A 143 -22.38 6.28 -4.72
CA VAL A 143 -20.91 6.18 -4.66
C VAL A 143 -20.41 5.26 -5.77
N ALA A 144 -21.00 4.08 -5.98
CA ALA A 144 -20.63 3.18 -7.07
C ALA A 144 -20.72 3.85 -8.46
N SER A 145 -21.75 4.66 -8.70
CA SER A 145 -21.86 5.44 -9.93
C SER A 145 -20.69 6.42 -10.12
N LEU A 146 -20.26 7.09 -9.05
CA LEU A 146 -19.10 8.00 -9.08
C LEU A 146 -17.78 7.25 -9.31
N GLN A 147 -17.67 6.01 -8.83
CA GLN A 147 -16.51 5.15 -9.09
C GLN A 147 -16.44 4.77 -10.57
N VAL A 148 -17.57 4.32 -11.14
CA VAL A 148 -17.67 3.99 -12.57
C VAL A 148 -17.35 5.20 -13.43
N GLN A 149 -17.89 6.37 -13.10
CA GLN A 149 -17.62 7.61 -13.84
C GLN A 149 -16.14 7.98 -13.83
N ALA A 150 -15.47 7.90 -12.67
CA ALA A 150 -14.05 8.23 -12.56
C ALA A 150 -13.16 7.24 -13.33
N VAL A 151 -13.47 5.94 -13.27
CA VAL A 151 -12.77 4.92 -14.06
C VAL A 151 -12.98 5.12 -15.56
N GLU A 152 -14.19 5.47 -15.99
CA GLU A 152 -14.49 5.73 -17.39
C GLU A 152 -13.78 7.00 -17.90
N GLU A 153 -13.66 8.03 -17.07
CA GLU A 153 -12.86 9.22 -17.37
C GLU A 153 -11.38 8.85 -17.59
N MET A 154 -10.79 7.99 -16.74
CA MET A 154 -9.42 7.48 -16.97
C MET A 154 -9.31 6.66 -18.26
N ARG A 155 -10.33 5.86 -18.61
CA ARG A 155 -10.34 5.09 -19.87
C ARG A 155 -10.45 5.97 -21.10
N SER A 156 -11.14 7.10 -20.99
CA SER A 156 -11.30 8.06 -22.07
C SER A 156 -10.00 8.76 -22.48
N THR A 157 -8.91 8.62 -21.69
CA THR A 157 -7.59 9.14 -22.06
C THR A 157 -6.84 8.25 -23.06
N GLU A 158 -7.40 7.10 -23.43
CA GLU A 158 -6.80 6.18 -24.40
C GLU A 158 -6.65 6.84 -25.78
N ARG A 159 -5.40 7.02 -26.21
CA ARG A 159 -5.03 7.50 -27.54
C ARG A 159 -4.71 6.36 -28.50
N THR A 160 -4.26 5.23 -27.97
CA THR A 160 -3.98 4.02 -28.74
C THR A 160 -4.46 2.78 -27.98
N PRO A 161 -5.01 1.76 -28.64
CA PRO A 161 -5.55 0.57 -27.98
C PRO A 161 -4.54 -0.09 -27.04
N MET A 162 -5.01 -0.56 -25.89
CA MET A 162 -4.18 -1.36 -24.99
C MET A 162 -3.75 -2.67 -25.67
N LEU A 163 -2.47 -2.74 -26.02
CA LEU A 163 -1.83 -3.97 -26.50
C LEU A 163 -1.19 -4.72 -25.33
N VAL A 164 -1.18 -6.05 -25.41
CA VAL A 164 -0.66 -6.95 -24.37
C VAL A 164 0.08 -8.12 -25.01
N VAL A 165 0.95 -8.77 -24.25
CA VAL A 165 1.62 -10.02 -24.63
C VAL A 165 1.03 -11.15 -23.81
N SER A 166 0.64 -12.26 -24.45
CA SER A 166 0.15 -13.43 -23.69
C SER A 166 1.26 -14.02 -22.83
N TYR A 167 0.93 -14.59 -21.67
CA TYR A 167 1.93 -15.28 -20.84
C TYR A 167 2.66 -16.38 -21.61
N ARG A 168 1.94 -17.14 -22.45
CA ARG A 168 2.49 -18.18 -23.29
C ARG A 168 3.55 -17.64 -24.26
N ASP A 169 3.24 -16.59 -25.01
CA ASP A 169 4.17 -16.00 -25.98
C ASP A 169 5.36 -15.34 -25.29
N PHE A 170 5.13 -14.69 -24.15
CA PHE A 170 6.17 -14.11 -23.32
C PHE A 170 7.19 -15.19 -22.89
N VAL A 171 6.72 -16.32 -22.35
CA VAL A 171 7.59 -17.43 -21.95
C VAL A 171 8.28 -18.07 -23.15
N ALA A 172 7.57 -18.26 -24.26
CA ALA A 172 8.11 -18.87 -25.48
C ALA A 172 9.26 -18.05 -26.09
N LEU A 173 9.20 -16.72 -26.01
CA LEU A 173 10.26 -15.84 -26.50
C LEU A 173 11.58 -16.00 -25.70
N GLY A 174 11.51 -16.33 -24.42
CA GLY A 174 12.69 -16.54 -23.58
C GLY A 174 13.46 -15.27 -23.16
N ARG A 175 12.92 -14.08 -23.46
CA ARG A 175 13.45 -12.77 -23.03
C ARG A 175 12.30 -11.76 -22.91
N VAL A 176 12.59 -10.56 -22.39
CA VAL A 176 11.61 -9.47 -22.41
C VAL A 176 11.39 -9.03 -23.88
N PRO A 177 10.14 -9.04 -24.39
CA PRO A 177 9.84 -8.58 -25.74
C PRO A 177 10.01 -7.07 -25.89
N ARG A 178 10.33 -6.64 -27.11
CA ARG A 178 10.24 -5.25 -27.59
C ARG A 178 9.04 -5.13 -28.55
N SER A 179 8.49 -3.94 -28.73
CA SER A 179 7.41 -3.69 -29.70
C SER A 179 7.68 -4.26 -31.11
N SER A 180 8.93 -4.21 -31.57
CA SER A 180 9.36 -4.71 -32.87
C SER A 180 9.37 -6.24 -33.00
N ASP A 181 9.21 -6.99 -31.90
CA ASP A 181 9.06 -8.45 -31.93
C ASP A 181 7.67 -8.89 -32.43
N ARG A 182 6.69 -7.97 -32.47
CA ARG A 182 5.33 -8.20 -32.99
C ARG A 182 4.58 -9.33 -32.29
N LEU A 183 4.83 -9.53 -31.00
CA LEU A 183 4.11 -10.48 -30.14
C LEU A 183 2.87 -9.88 -29.46
N GLN A 184 2.68 -8.58 -29.60
CA GLN A 184 1.58 -7.84 -29.02
C GLN A 184 0.25 -8.15 -29.72
N ARG A 185 -0.83 -8.21 -28.94
CA ARG A 185 -2.20 -8.37 -29.40
C ARG A 185 -3.13 -7.40 -28.65
N PRO A 186 -4.30 -7.05 -29.20
CA PRO A 186 -5.32 -6.35 -28.44
C PRO A 186 -5.71 -7.13 -27.18
N LEU A 187 -6.09 -6.39 -26.12
CA LEU A 187 -6.67 -6.97 -24.92
C LEU A 187 -8.00 -7.70 -25.26
N GLY A 188 -8.08 -8.98 -24.91
CA GLY A 188 -9.24 -9.83 -25.18
C GLY A 188 -10.26 -9.81 -24.03
N GLU A 189 -11.50 -10.20 -24.33
CA GLU A 189 -12.52 -10.40 -23.31
C GLU A 189 -12.14 -11.59 -22.41
N GLY A 190 -12.12 -11.36 -21.09
CA GLY A 190 -11.76 -12.39 -20.10
C GLY A 190 -10.26 -12.53 -19.83
N ASP A 191 -9.41 -11.72 -20.47
CA ASP A 191 -8.01 -11.60 -20.10
C ASP A 191 -7.86 -11.08 -18.67
N ILE A 192 -6.84 -11.58 -17.97
CA ILE A 192 -6.40 -11.11 -16.66
C ILE A 192 -5.09 -10.36 -16.87
N THR A 193 -5.17 -9.05 -16.82
CA THR A 193 -4.07 -8.13 -17.12
C THR A 193 -3.18 -7.90 -15.91
N VAL A 194 -1.88 -8.16 -16.10
CA VAL A 194 -0.81 -7.81 -15.16
C VAL A 194 0.02 -6.69 -15.74
N PHE A 195 -0.01 -5.53 -15.08
CA PHE A 195 0.83 -4.38 -15.40
C PHE A 195 2.21 -4.58 -14.81
N VAL A 196 3.24 -4.70 -15.67
CA VAL A 196 4.62 -4.82 -15.23
C VAL A 196 5.24 -3.44 -15.18
N SER A 197 5.34 -2.89 -13.97
CA SER A 197 6.01 -1.62 -13.72
C SER A 197 7.47 -1.89 -13.35
N HIS A 198 8.41 -1.35 -14.13
CA HIS A 198 9.82 -1.73 -13.96
C HIS A 198 10.81 -0.61 -14.26
N ARG A 199 12.01 -0.74 -13.67
CA ARG A 199 13.18 0.03 -14.10
C ARG A 199 13.99 -0.71 -15.18
N TRP A 200 14.81 -0.01 -15.94
CA TRP A 200 15.77 -0.64 -16.86
C TRP A 200 16.95 -1.23 -16.09
N TRP A 201 17.45 -2.42 -16.48
CA TRP A 201 18.43 -3.20 -15.70
C TRP A 201 19.79 -3.41 -16.34
N GLY A 202 19.97 -3.12 -17.63
CA GLY A 202 21.32 -3.21 -18.19
C GLY A 202 22.21 -2.05 -17.73
N PRO A 203 23.48 -2.02 -18.18
CA PRO A 203 24.53 -1.27 -17.53
C PRO A 203 24.06 0.14 -17.32
N LEU A 204 24.00 0.52 -16.03
CA LEU A 204 24.18 1.89 -15.61
C LEU A 204 25.43 2.34 -16.37
N ILE A 205 25.27 3.08 -17.47
CA ILE A 205 26.37 3.89 -17.98
C ILE A 205 26.72 4.73 -16.76
N PRO A 206 27.88 4.52 -16.10
CA PRO A 206 28.13 5.20 -14.86
C PRO A 206 28.27 6.67 -15.23
N ALA A 207 27.24 7.46 -14.94
CA ALA A 207 27.23 8.90 -15.19
C ALA A 207 28.38 9.62 -14.45
N VAL A 208 29.14 8.91 -13.60
CA VAL A 208 30.20 9.46 -12.75
C VAL A 208 31.55 8.73 -12.88
N SER A 209 31.81 7.94 -13.93
CA SER A 209 33.20 7.51 -14.16
C SER A 209 33.64 7.43 -15.61
N ARG A 210 34.05 8.58 -16.14
CA ARG A 210 35.01 8.66 -17.24
C ARG A 210 36.44 8.25 -16.83
N ARG A 211 36.70 7.63 -15.65
CA ARG A 211 38.07 7.34 -15.19
C ARG A 211 38.28 6.08 -14.34
N VAL A 212 37.39 5.09 -14.34
CA VAL A 212 37.84 3.75 -13.93
C VAL A 212 38.47 3.11 -15.16
N LYS A 213 39.80 3.28 -15.30
CA LYS A 213 40.60 2.30 -16.05
C LYS A 213 40.44 0.98 -15.31
N ILE A 214 39.47 0.17 -15.73
CA ILE A 214 39.40 -1.22 -15.34
C ILE A 214 40.67 -1.85 -15.91
N PHE A 215 41.59 -2.20 -15.02
CA PHE A 215 42.84 -2.86 -15.34
C PHE A 215 42.57 -4.19 -16.04
N GLY A 216 43.29 -4.46 -17.12
CA GLY A 216 43.59 -5.81 -17.58
C GLY A 216 42.53 -6.47 -18.45
N ASP A 217 42.68 -6.25 -19.75
CA ASP A 217 42.49 -7.21 -20.85
C ASP A 217 41.10 -7.79 -21.16
N LYS A 218 40.72 -7.54 -22.42
CA LYS A 218 39.53 -7.97 -23.17
C LYS A 218 38.23 -7.23 -22.80
N ALA A 219 38.27 -5.91 -22.92
CA ALA A 219 37.08 -5.11 -23.19
C ALA A 219 36.50 -5.50 -24.56
N GLY A 220 35.66 -6.53 -24.59
CA GLY A 220 34.65 -6.62 -25.65
C GLY A 220 33.77 -5.38 -25.52
N SER A 221 33.66 -4.61 -26.59
CA SER A 221 32.72 -3.50 -26.67
C SER A 221 31.30 -4.06 -26.52
N TYR A 222 30.77 -4.06 -25.30
CA TYR A 222 29.35 -4.28 -25.09
C TYR A 222 28.64 -3.05 -25.64
N GLU A 223 28.27 -3.12 -26.90
CA GLU A 223 27.42 -2.13 -27.55
C GLU A 223 26.06 -2.23 -26.86
N TRP A 224 25.74 -1.24 -26.04
CA TRP A 224 24.47 -1.17 -25.35
C TRP A 224 23.35 -1.08 -26.39
N ASN A 225 22.61 -2.18 -26.57
CA ASN A 225 21.55 -2.28 -27.57
C ASN A 225 20.22 -1.65 -27.10
N GLY A 226 20.21 -0.98 -25.95
CA GLY A 226 19.00 -0.37 -25.37
C GLY A 226 17.99 -1.36 -24.80
N HIS A 227 18.38 -2.62 -24.54
CA HIS A 227 17.46 -3.62 -24.00
C HIS A 227 17.17 -3.39 -22.51
N VAL A 228 15.94 -3.64 -22.06
CA VAL A 228 15.54 -3.34 -20.68
C VAL A 228 16.08 -4.33 -19.66
N ASP A 229 16.48 -5.52 -20.10
CA ASP A 229 17.09 -6.59 -19.29
C ASP A 229 18.62 -6.57 -19.38
N ASN A 230 19.30 -7.36 -18.55
CA ASN A 230 20.73 -7.61 -18.67
C ASN A 230 21.03 -8.78 -19.62
N ASP A 231 22.32 -8.98 -19.94
CA ASP A 231 22.78 -10.06 -20.84
C ASP A 231 22.44 -11.47 -20.34
N LYS A 232 22.09 -11.59 -19.05
CA LYS A 232 21.71 -12.85 -18.40
C LYS A 232 20.20 -13.06 -18.30
N CYS A 233 19.41 -12.14 -18.85
CA CYS A 233 17.94 -12.17 -18.85
C CYS A 233 17.32 -12.31 -17.43
N TYR A 234 17.94 -11.70 -16.42
CA TYR A 234 17.47 -11.82 -15.03
C TYR A 234 16.06 -11.26 -14.85
N LYS A 235 15.70 -10.18 -15.54
CA LYS A 235 14.38 -9.57 -15.42
C LYS A 235 13.32 -10.50 -15.96
N PHE A 236 13.51 -11.01 -17.17
CA PHE A 236 12.64 -11.98 -17.79
C PHE A 236 12.37 -13.17 -16.87
N GLN A 237 13.44 -13.72 -16.28
CA GLN A 237 13.36 -14.85 -15.37
C GLN A 237 12.59 -14.53 -14.08
N ILE A 238 12.85 -13.36 -13.48
CA ILE A 238 12.15 -12.87 -12.29
C ILE A 238 10.67 -12.63 -12.60
N LEU A 239 10.34 -12.03 -13.75
CA LEU A 239 8.96 -11.81 -14.19
C LEU A 239 8.21 -13.13 -14.39
N CYS A 240 8.79 -14.09 -15.11
CA CYS A 240 8.17 -15.39 -15.33
C CYS A 240 7.77 -16.08 -14.03
N ARG A 241 8.65 -16.04 -13.01
CA ARG A 241 8.37 -16.65 -11.70
C ARG A 241 7.43 -15.81 -10.86
N GLY A 242 7.55 -14.49 -10.90
CA GLY A 242 6.64 -13.56 -10.24
C GLY A 242 5.20 -13.76 -10.72
N LEU A 243 5.00 -13.84 -12.03
CA LEU A 243 3.71 -14.13 -12.66
C LEU A 243 3.15 -15.49 -12.23
N ARG A 244 3.96 -16.56 -12.21
CA ARG A 244 3.52 -17.87 -11.69
C ARG A 244 3.14 -17.83 -10.22
N LYS A 245 3.92 -17.15 -9.37
CA LYS A 245 3.60 -17.00 -7.94
C LYS A 245 2.33 -16.17 -7.74
N LEU A 246 2.14 -15.13 -8.53
CA LEU A 246 0.93 -14.30 -8.53
C LEU A 246 -0.29 -15.13 -8.93
N ALA A 247 -0.21 -15.85 -10.05
CA ALA A 247 -1.27 -16.74 -10.51
C ALA A 247 -1.64 -17.78 -9.47
N LYS A 248 -0.64 -18.47 -8.91
CA LYS A 248 -0.85 -19.46 -7.83
C LYS A 248 -1.50 -18.84 -6.59
N LYS A 249 -1.06 -17.65 -6.16
CA LYS A 249 -1.58 -16.98 -4.97
C LYS A 249 -3.05 -16.59 -5.12
N HIS A 250 -3.46 -16.20 -6.32
CA HIS A 250 -4.81 -15.70 -6.60
C HIS A 250 -5.70 -16.71 -7.34
N GLY A 251 -5.23 -17.95 -7.57
CA GLY A 251 -5.99 -18.98 -8.30
C GLY A 251 -6.26 -18.64 -9.76
N LEU A 252 -5.33 -17.92 -10.41
CA LEU A 252 -5.49 -17.46 -11.79
C LEU A 252 -5.04 -18.54 -12.79
N ASP A 253 -5.71 -18.56 -13.94
CA ASP A 253 -5.30 -19.36 -15.10
C ASP A 253 -4.17 -18.64 -15.84
N LEU A 254 -3.02 -19.31 -15.98
CA LEU A 254 -1.85 -18.77 -16.68
C LEU A 254 -2.14 -18.50 -18.16
N GLU A 255 -3.02 -19.26 -18.80
CA GLU A 255 -3.37 -19.06 -20.21
C GLU A 255 -4.19 -17.79 -20.45
N LYS A 256 -4.86 -17.29 -19.40
CA LYS A 256 -5.62 -16.03 -19.44
C LYS A 256 -4.80 -14.82 -19.03
N LEU A 257 -3.55 -15.00 -18.61
CA LEU A 257 -2.71 -13.87 -18.22
C LEU A 257 -2.26 -13.08 -19.46
N ALA A 258 -2.65 -11.80 -19.47
CA ALA A 258 -2.18 -10.79 -20.41
C ALA A 258 -1.16 -9.89 -19.70
N ILE A 259 0.04 -9.81 -20.25
CA ILE A 259 1.14 -9.02 -19.67
C ILE A 259 1.19 -7.69 -20.40
N TRP A 260 1.04 -6.60 -19.66
CA TRP A 260 1.34 -5.27 -20.16
C TRP A 260 2.71 -4.83 -19.65
N ILE A 261 3.61 -4.44 -20.54
CA ILE A 261 4.94 -3.91 -20.25
C ILE A 261 5.26 -2.85 -21.29
N ASP A 262 5.63 -1.64 -20.85
CA ASP A 262 5.82 -0.46 -21.71
C ASP A 262 6.72 -0.77 -22.93
N PHE A 263 7.84 -1.45 -22.72
CA PHE A 263 8.83 -1.77 -23.74
C PHE A 263 8.32 -2.69 -24.86
N ALA A 264 7.31 -3.53 -24.58
CA ALA A 264 6.71 -4.43 -25.56
C ALA A 264 5.37 -3.93 -26.10
N CYS A 265 4.61 -3.23 -25.26
CA CYS A 265 3.21 -2.91 -25.52
C CYS A 265 3.01 -1.49 -26.07
N ILE A 266 4.03 -0.64 -25.96
CA ILE A 266 4.08 0.68 -26.60
C ILE A 266 5.12 0.63 -27.72
N GLU A 267 4.78 1.16 -28.90
CA GLU A 267 5.73 1.29 -29.99
C GLU A 267 6.92 2.16 -29.57
N GLN A 268 8.14 1.63 -29.69
CA GLN A 268 9.38 2.29 -29.25
C GLN A 268 10.05 3.09 -30.38
N ASP A 269 9.81 2.69 -31.63
CA ASP A 269 10.54 3.18 -32.80
C ASP A 269 9.86 4.36 -33.49
N ILE A 270 8.56 4.55 -33.26
CA ILE A 270 7.74 5.63 -33.84
C ILE A 270 7.35 6.59 -32.71
N GLU A 271 7.91 7.81 -32.72
CA GLU A 271 7.75 8.77 -31.62
C GLU A 271 6.29 9.15 -31.35
N GLU A 272 5.48 9.31 -32.39
CA GLU A 272 4.05 9.63 -32.28
C GLU A 272 3.27 8.51 -31.59
N GLU A 273 3.47 7.26 -32.00
CA GLU A 273 2.82 6.10 -31.40
C GLU A 273 3.31 5.85 -29.96
N LYS A 274 4.60 6.10 -29.70
CA LYS A 274 5.18 6.06 -28.37
C LYS A 274 4.49 7.05 -27.44
N LEU A 275 4.34 8.30 -27.88
CA LEU A 275 3.68 9.35 -27.11
C LEU A 275 2.20 9.02 -26.88
N ALA A 276 1.50 8.52 -27.90
CA ALA A 276 0.12 8.07 -27.76
C ALA A 276 -0.01 6.94 -26.72
N GLY A 277 0.94 5.99 -26.69
CA GLY A 277 0.99 4.95 -25.66
C GLY A 277 1.23 5.50 -24.26
N VAL A 278 2.14 6.48 -24.13
CA VAL A 278 2.42 7.16 -22.86
C VAL A 278 1.21 7.95 -22.35
N GLU A 279 0.52 8.68 -23.22
CA GLU A 279 -0.70 9.42 -22.87
C GLU A 279 -1.86 8.49 -22.47
N SER A 280 -1.83 7.23 -22.92
CA SER A 280 -2.84 6.21 -22.61
C SER A 280 -2.61 5.50 -21.26
N LEU A 281 -1.59 5.89 -20.49
CA LEU A 281 -1.18 5.21 -19.25
C LEU A 281 -2.32 5.07 -18.22
N LEU A 282 -3.16 6.10 -18.05
CA LEU A 282 -4.29 6.05 -17.11
C LEU A 282 -5.33 5.00 -17.53
N SER A 283 -5.62 4.93 -18.83
CA SER A 283 -6.52 3.90 -19.39
C SER A 283 -5.94 2.50 -19.15
N TYR A 284 -4.65 2.29 -19.44
CA TYR A 284 -3.99 0.99 -19.27
C TYR A 284 -3.96 0.53 -17.80
N ALA A 285 -3.68 1.45 -16.87
CA ALA A 285 -3.74 1.17 -15.45
C ALA A 285 -5.16 0.79 -15.00
N SER A 286 -6.19 1.52 -15.46
CA SER A 286 -7.60 1.26 -15.13
C SER A 286 -8.16 -0.08 -15.65
N ARG A 287 -7.48 -0.69 -16.62
CA ARG A 287 -7.79 -2.00 -17.22
C ARG A 287 -7.00 -3.15 -16.60
N SER A 288 -6.03 -2.84 -15.74
CA SER A 288 -5.12 -3.80 -15.13
C SER A 288 -5.61 -4.23 -13.75
N GLN A 289 -5.58 -5.54 -13.45
CA GLN A 289 -6.02 -6.07 -12.15
C GLN A 289 -4.86 -6.17 -11.14
N PHE A 290 -3.63 -6.30 -11.66
CA PHE A 290 -2.43 -6.48 -10.86
C PHE A 290 -1.32 -5.54 -11.33
N ILE A 291 -0.48 -5.11 -10.41
CA ILE A 291 0.82 -4.52 -10.72
C ILE A 291 1.93 -5.40 -10.14
N LEU A 292 2.89 -5.77 -10.98
CA LEU A 292 4.03 -6.60 -10.63
C LEU A 292 5.31 -5.80 -10.84
N ILE A 293 6.08 -5.62 -9.77
CA ILE A 293 7.35 -4.89 -9.78
C ILE A 293 8.50 -5.88 -9.60
N PRO A 294 9.31 -6.15 -10.64
CA PRO A 294 10.48 -7.00 -10.49
C PRO A 294 11.57 -6.26 -9.70
N VAL A 295 12.13 -6.92 -8.69
CA VAL A 295 13.21 -6.37 -7.86
C VAL A 295 14.56 -6.87 -8.38
N PHE A 296 15.49 -5.94 -8.58
CA PHE A 296 16.82 -6.28 -9.05
C PHE A 296 17.56 -7.15 -8.01
N PRO A 297 18.19 -8.28 -8.39
CA PRO A 297 18.78 -9.22 -7.45
C PRO A 297 20.16 -8.78 -6.96
N GLU A 298 20.33 -7.50 -6.62
CA GLU A 298 21.56 -6.94 -6.04
C GLU A 298 21.44 -6.81 -4.52
N PRO A 299 22.51 -7.00 -3.72
CA PRO A 299 22.40 -6.99 -2.26
C PRO A 299 21.70 -5.78 -1.64
N ALA A 300 21.90 -4.58 -2.19
CA ALA A 300 21.24 -3.36 -1.71
C ALA A 300 19.73 -3.34 -2.02
N ALA A 301 19.34 -3.71 -3.24
CA ALA A 301 17.94 -3.79 -3.65
C ALA A 301 17.18 -4.91 -2.93
N VAL A 302 17.85 -6.04 -2.67
CA VAL A 302 17.31 -7.13 -1.85
C VAL A 302 17.03 -6.66 -0.43
N GLN A 303 17.95 -5.90 0.18
CA GLN A 303 17.73 -5.34 1.51
C GLN A 303 16.55 -4.36 1.52
N ALA A 304 16.51 -3.42 0.57
CA ALA A 304 15.39 -2.49 0.45
C ALA A 304 14.05 -3.23 0.27
N PHE A 305 14.01 -4.29 -0.54
CA PHE A 305 12.81 -5.10 -0.73
C PHE A 305 12.33 -5.83 0.54
N GLN A 306 13.25 -6.31 1.39
CA GLN A 306 12.89 -6.92 2.67
C GLN A 306 12.16 -5.93 3.58
N GLU A 307 12.58 -4.67 3.56
CA GLU A 307 12.07 -3.60 4.43
C GLU A 307 10.87 -2.86 3.80
N ALA A 308 10.72 -2.92 2.47
CA ALA A 308 9.71 -2.16 1.74
C ALA A 308 8.26 -2.50 2.13
N GLU A 309 7.47 -1.51 2.52
CA GLU A 309 6.02 -1.65 2.74
C GLU A 309 5.22 -0.95 1.64
N HIS A 310 5.88 -0.01 0.95
CA HIS A 310 5.36 0.78 -0.14
C HIS A 310 6.21 0.57 -1.41
N PRO A 311 5.70 0.74 -2.64
CA PRO A 311 6.53 0.57 -3.84
C PRO A 311 7.63 1.62 -3.91
N MET A 312 7.41 2.78 -3.27
CA MET A 312 8.40 3.85 -3.21
C MET A 312 9.60 3.53 -2.31
N ASP A 313 9.51 2.49 -1.48
CA ASP A 313 10.61 2.04 -0.63
C ASP A 313 11.60 1.14 -1.41
N LEU A 314 11.23 0.72 -2.63
CA LEU A 314 12.09 -0.09 -3.47
C LEU A 314 13.22 0.75 -4.05
N LEU A 315 14.47 0.35 -3.74
CA LEU A 315 15.68 0.96 -4.29
C LEU A 315 15.65 1.00 -5.83
N ASP A 316 16.07 2.13 -6.40
CA ASP A 316 16.09 2.44 -7.84
C ASP A 316 14.72 2.43 -8.57
N TYR A 317 13.66 1.98 -7.92
CA TYR A 317 12.30 2.05 -8.45
C TYR A 317 11.59 3.29 -7.90
N GLY A 318 11.51 3.42 -6.57
CA GLY A 318 10.84 4.53 -5.88
C GLY A 318 11.51 5.89 -6.07
N GLU A 319 12.69 5.93 -6.68
CA GLU A 319 13.38 7.17 -7.01
C GLU A 319 13.07 7.69 -8.41
N ARG A 320 12.54 6.86 -9.33
CA ARG A 320 12.38 7.23 -10.75
C ARG A 320 11.02 7.84 -11.02
N GLY A 321 10.97 8.96 -11.73
CA GLY A 321 9.72 9.67 -12.04
C GLY A 321 8.66 8.78 -12.70
N TRP A 322 9.04 8.02 -13.73
CA TRP A 322 8.12 7.10 -14.42
C TRP A 322 7.55 5.99 -13.51
N CYS A 323 8.41 5.34 -12.72
CA CYS A 323 7.97 4.30 -11.78
C CYS A 323 7.08 4.87 -10.67
N ARG A 324 7.36 6.09 -10.19
CA ARG A 324 6.49 6.83 -9.27
C ARG A 324 5.13 7.10 -9.89
N LEU A 325 5.08 7.55 -11.15
CA LEU A 325 3.83 7.81 -11.87
C LEU A 325 2.96 6.56 -11.93
N GLU A 326 3.54 5.42 -12.30
CA GLU A 326 2.81 4.15 -12.37
C GLU A 326 2.22 3.77 -11.02
N ALA A 327 3.03 3.75 -9.95
CA ALA A 327 2.55 3.44 -8.60
C ALA A 327 1.49 4.45 -8.11
N TYR A 328 1.68 5.74 -8.42
CA TYR A 328 0.77 6.82 -8.08
C TYR A 328 -0.62 6.62 -8.69
N VAL A 329 -0.67 6.34 -10.00
CA VAL A 329 -1.93 6.08 -10.71
C VAL A 329 -2.67 4.89 -10.11
N PHE A 330 -1.98 3.79 -9.80
CA PHE A 330 -2.60 2.62 -9.18
C PHE A 330 -3.10 2.88 -7.75
N LEU A 331 -2.41 3.68 -6.95
CA LEU A 331 -2.87 4.04 -5.61
C LEU A 331 -4.14 4.92 -5.68
N CYS A 332 -4.15 5.92 -6.55
CA CYS A 332 -5.35 6.71 -6.82
C CYS A 332 -6.51 5.83 -7.30
N LEU A 333 -6.26 4.90 -8.24
CA LEU A 333 -7.26 3.96 -8.73
C LEU A 333 -7.80 3.06 -7.62
N GLY A 334 -6.95 2.57 -6.72
CA GLY A 334 -7.37 1.75 -5.57
C GLY A 334 -8.32 2.50 -4.63
N GLU A 335 -8.02 3.77 -4.35
CA GLU A 335 -8.91 4.63 -3.58
C GLU A 335 -10.24 4.92 -4.31
N ILE A 336 -10.18 5.27 -5.60
CA ILE A 336 -11.37 5.54 -6.44
C ILE A 336 -12.28 4.31 -6.43
N THR A 337 -11.74 3.13 -6.70
CA THR A 337 -12.52 1.89 -6.77
C THR A 337 -12.92 1.36 -5.39
N GLY A 338 -12.31 1.86 -4.32
CA GLY A 338 -12.47 1.30 -2.97
C GLY A 338 -11.94 -0.13 -2.86
N GLN A 339 -11.08 -0.55 -3.78
CA GLN A 339 -10.47 -1.87 -3.83
C GLN A 339 -8.96 -1.74 -3.65
N ALA A 340 -8.36 -2.61 -2.84
CA ALA A 340 -6.90 -2.70 -2.83
C ALA A 340 -6.42 -3.16 -4.20
N VAL A 341 -5.69 -2.30 -4.91
CA VAL A 341 -4.92 -2.75 -6.08
C VAL A 341 -3.88 -3.75 -5.57
N SER A 342 -3.86 -4.92 -6.20
CA SER A 342 -2.88 -5.95 -5.85
C SER A 342 -1.51 -5.59 -6.42
N CYS A 343 -0.80 -4.71 -5.72
CA CYS A 343 0.57 -4.34 -6.01
C CYS A 343 1.56 -5.26 -5.30
N CYS A 344 2.35 -5.99 -6.08
CA CYS A 344 3.32 -6.93 -5.57
C CYS A 344 4.72 -6.65 -6.11
N GLY A 345 5.70 -6.62 -5.21
CA GLY A 345 7.10 -6.77 -5.58
C GLY A 345 7.48 -8.25 -5.66
N TYR A 346 8.35 -8.59 -6.60
CA TYR A 346 8.89 -9.95 -6.70
C TYR A 346 10.42 -9.92 -6.75
N GLY A 347 11.04 -10.57 -5.77
CA GLY A 347 12.49 -10.55 -5.58
C GLY A 347 13.00 -11.59 -4.60
N LEU A 348 14.29 -11.49 -4.28
CA LEU A 348 14.98 -12.33 -3.30
C LEU A 348 14.79 -11.80 -1.88
N LEU A 349 14.70 -12.69 -0.89
CA LEU A 349 14.55 -12.41 0.53
C LEU A 349 15.82 -12.53 1.35
N PHE A 350 16.93 -12.92 0.76
CA PHE A 350 18.18 -13.07 1.50
C PHE A 350 19.30 -12.50 0.68
N LYS A 351 20.27 -11.89 1.36
CA LYS A 351 21.54 -11.50 0.74
C LYS A 351 22.25 -12.78 0.32
N CYS A 352 22.31 -12.99 -0.98
CA CYS A 352 23.06 -14.06 -1.60
C CYS A 352 23.91 -13.44 -2.69
N SER A 353 25.16 -13.90 -2.83
CA SER A 353 26.01 -13.42 -3.92
C SER A 353 25.33 -13.76 -5.24
N VAL A 354 25.25 -12.81 -6.17
CA VAL A 354 24.65 -13.02 -7.51
C VAL A 354 25.28 -14.23 -8.22
N SER A 355 26.56 -14.51 -7.94
CA SER A 355 27.28 -15.69 -8.45
C SER A 355 26.75 -17.02 -7.93
N ASP A 356 26.30 -17.08 -6.68
CA ASP A 356 25.87 -18.31 -6.00
C ASP A 356 24.43 -18.70 -6.37
N VAL A 357 23.79 -17.78 -7.05
CA VAL A 357 22.37 -17.63 -7.19
C VAL A 357 22.07 -18.02 -8.63
N PHE A 358 22.69 -17.34 -9.60
CA PHE A 358 22.56 -17.68 -11.01
C PHE A 358 23.68 -18.61 -11.48
N SER A 359 23.52 -19.93 -11.31
CA SER A 359 24.42 -20.90 -11.94
C SER A 359 24.23 -20.90 -13.47
N GLU A 360 25.31 -21.09 -14.24
CA GLU A 360 25.27 -21.14 -15.71
C GLU A 360 24.47 -22.34 -16.29
N GLU A 361 23.94 -23.21 -15.43
CA GLU A 361 23.23 -24.44 -15.84
C GLU A 361 21.76 -24.22 -16.27
N LEU A 362 21.29 -22.97 -16.34
CA LEU A 362 19.99 -22.64 -16.92
C LEU A 362 20.02 -22.68 -18.44
N LYS A 363 20.01 -23.89 -18.99
CA LYS A 363 19.81 -24.12 -20.43
C LYS A 363 18.35 -24.43 -20.73
N ALA A 364 17.73 -23.49 -21.45
CA ALA A 364 16.76 -23.63 -22.54
C ALA A 364 15.35 -24.20 -22.32
N ASP A 365 15.06 -25.03 -21.29
CA ASP A 365 13.77 -25.74 -21.27
C ASP A 365 12.66 -25.11 -20.40
N GLY A 366 12.96 -24.10 -19.59
CA GLY A 366 11.96 -23.47 -18.69
C GLY A 366 11.36 -24.40 -17.63
N THR A 367 11.78 -25.68 -17.58
CA THR A 367 11.28 -26.74 -16.70
C THR A 367 12.22 -27.07 -15.55
N LYS A 368 13.51 -26.68 -15.62
CA LYS A 368 14.46 -26.90 -14.52
C LYS A 368 14.31 -25.90 -13.35
N PRO A 369 14.55 -26.36 -12.10
CA PRO A 369 14.29 -25.58 -10.90
C PRO A 369 15.26 -24.40 -10.75
N GLY A 370 14.76 -23.22 -11.13
CA GLY A 370 15.15 -21.92 -10.60
C GLY A 370 16.49 -21.36 -11.08
N CYS A 371 16.47 -20.07 -11.42
CA CYS A 371 17.66 -19.22 -11.61
C CYS A 371 18.52 -19.05 -10.36
N PHE A 372 18.24 -19.82 -9.31
CA PHE A 372 18.60 -19.63 -7.91
C PHE A 372 18.99 -20.94 -7.22
N GLY A 373 19.40 -21.95 -8.00
CA GLY A 373 19.67 -23.30 -7.52
C GLY A 373 18.45 -23.97 -6.87
N ARG A 374 18.66 -25.08 -6.14
CA ARG A 374 17.60 -25.88 -5.48
C ARG A 374 16.78 -25.14 -4.39
N LYS A 375 16.95 -23.83 -4.20
CA LYS A 375 16.41 -23.08 -3.07
C LYS A 375 15.36 -22.04 -3.49
N SER A 376 14.26 -22.50 -4.08
CA SER A 376 13.07 -21.68 -4.40
C SER A 376 12.43 -20.99 -3.18
N SER A 377 12.86 -21.34 -1.97
CA SER A 377 12.45 -20.74 -0.70
C SER A 377 12.94 -19.29 -0.51
N TYR A 378 13.90 -18.82 -1.32
CA TYR A 378 14.46 -17.48 -1.16
C TYR A 378 13.75 -16.39 -1.94
N GLU A 379 12.80 -16.71 -2.81
CA GLU A 379 12.04 -15.71 -3.55
C GLU A 379 10.70 -15.44 -2.90
N GLN A 380 10.24 -14.19 -2.90
CA GLN A 380 8.93 -13.83 -2.38
C GLN A 380 8.18 -12.91 -3.34
N LEU A 381 6.88 -13.19 -3.45
CA LEU A 381 5.89 -12.23 -3.92
C LEU A 381 5.38 -11.46 -2.70
N LYS A 382 5.87 -10.24 -2.52
CA LYS A 382 5.58 -9.41 -1.35
C LYS A 382 4.54 -8.36 -1.75
N PRO A 383 3.40 -8.24 -1.04
CA PRO A 383 2.48 -7.12 -1.24
C PRO A 383 3.17 -5.83 -0.80
N LEU A 384 3.05 -4.76 -1.60
CA LEU A 384 3.75 -3.49 -1.40
C LEU A 384 2.82 -2.29 -1.28
N MET A 385 1.50 -2.43 -1.15
CA MET A 385 0.62 -1.25 -1.01
C MET A 385 -0.32 -1.38 0.18
N SER A 386 -0.47 -0.27 0.89
CA SER A 386 -1.56 -0.01 1.83
C SER A 386 -2.61 0.91 1.18
N TYR A 387 -3.82 0.93 1.74
CA TYR A 387 -5.05 1.48 1.13
C TYR A 387 -5.08 3.00 0.85
N SER A 388 -3.97 3.73 0.97
CA SER A 388 -3.98 5.20 0.95
C SER A 388 -3.12 5.76 -0.18
N ALA A 389 -3.73 6.56 -1.05
CA ALA A 389 -3.08 7.42 -2.03
C ALA A 389 -2.57 8.71 -1.36
N SER A 390 -1.97 8.60 -0.18
CA SER A 390 -1.32 9.72 0.49
C SER A 390 0.13 9.78 0.05
N PHE A 391 0.44 10.75 -0.80
CA PHE A 391 1.80 11.04 -1.23
C PHE A 391 2.27 12.30 -0.54
N LYS A 392 3.44 12.23 0.09
CA LYS A 392 4.16 13.46 0.40
C LYS A 392 4.56 14.13 -0.91
N ARG A 393 4.71 15.44 -0.88
CA ARG A 393 5.04 16.22 -2.07
C ARG A 393 6.33 15.74 -2.74
N GLU A 394 7.36 15.45 -1.95
CA GLU A 394 8.63 14.93 -2.43
C GLU A 394 8.55 13.52 -3.02
N GLN A 395 7.42 12.83 -2.82
CA GLN A 395 7.12 11.51 -3.37
C GLN A 395 6.26 11.59 -4.63
N LEU A 396 5.77 12.77 -5.03
CA LEU A 396 5.03 12.93 -6.28
C LEU A 396 5.87 12.48 -7.48
N PRO A 397 5.24 11.99 -8.56
CA PRO A 397 5.92 11.54 -9.76
C PRO A 397 6.91 12.55 -10.33
N SER A 398 6.46 13.80 -10.45
CA SER A 398 7.25 14.93 -10.92
C SER A 398 8.44 15.28 -10.03
N GLY A 399 8.52 14.79 -8.78
CA GLY A 399 9.67 14.93 -7.89
C GLY A 399 10.75 13.86 -8.06
N GLY A 400 10.54 12.86 -8.92
CA GLY A 400 11.49 11.78 -9.15
C GLY A 400 12.76 12.17 -9.90
N ARG A 401 13.67 11.20 -10.03
CA ARG A 401 14.84 11.23 -10.91
C ARG A 401 14.42 10.85 -12.34
N PHE A 402 15.00 11.54 -13.30
CA PHE A 402 14.70 11.37 -14.72
C PHE A 402 15.98 10.98 -15.47
N THR A 403 15.86 10.05 -16.41
CA THR A 403 16.94 9.75 -17.35
C THR A 403 17.03 10.85 -18.41
N VAL A 404 15.87 11.37 -18.84
CA VAL A 404 15.73 12.49 -19.76
C VAL A 404 14.85 13.53 -19.09
N GLU A 405 15.39 14.72 -18.84
CA GLU A 405 14.70 15.75 -18.04
C GLU A 405 13.43 16.28 -18.73
N SER A 406 13.35 16.26 -20.06
CA SER A 406 12.15 16.65 -20.82
C SER A 406 10.94 15.78 -20.50
N ASP A 407 11.14 14.53 -20.06
CA ASP A 407 10.06 13.64 -19.63
C ASP A 407 9.28 14.22 -18.44
N ARG A 408 9.88 15.10 -17.64
CA ARG A 408 9.21 15.71 -16.49
C ARG A 408 7.95 16.48 -16.91
N ALA A 409 7.97 17.16 -18.05
CA ALA A 409 6.81 17.89 -18.55
C ALA A 409 5.65 16.92 -18.90
N VAL A 410 5.98 15.77 -19.49
CA VAL A 410 4.99 14.73 -19.83
C VAL A 410 4.43 14.10 -18.55
N ILE A 411 5.28 13.76 -17.58
CA ILE A 411 4.85 13.24 -16.29
C ILE A 411 3.96 14.23 -15.56
N LEU A 412 4.31 15.52 -15.54
CA LEU A 412 3.50 16.57 -14.92
C LEU A 412 2.10 16.66 -15.56
N ALA A 413 2.01 16.52 -16.88
CA ALA A 413 0.72 16.53 -17.58
C ALA A 413 -0.15 15.32 -17.16
N ILE A 414 0.42 14.11 -17.11
CA ILE A 414 -0.33 12.92 -16.69
C ILE A 414 -0.66 12.98 -15.19
N GLU A 415 0.28 13.44 -14.35
CA GLU A 415 0.09 13.65 -12.92
C GLU A 415 -1.08 14.60 -12.64
N ALA A 416 -1.15 15.73 -13.35
CA ALA A 416 -2.25 16.67 -13.25
C ALA A 416 -3.60 16.06 -13.67
N GLN A 417 -3.62 15.23 -14.73
CA GLN A 417 -4.83 14.54 -15.17
C GLN A 417 -5.36 13.59 -14.08
N ILE A 418 -4.51 12.71 -13.53
CA ILE A 418 -4.96 11.79 -12.49
C ILE A 418 -5.31 12.52 -11.18
N GLN A 419 -4.59 13.58 -10.81
CA GLN A 419 -4.95 14.44 -9.67
C GLN A 419 -6.33 15.06 -9.85
N ASN A 420 -6.65 15.51 -11.07
CA ASN A 420 -7.96 16.07 -11.39
C ASN A 420 -9.07 15.03 -11.20
N VAL A 421 -8.92 13.85 -11.82
CA VAL A 421 -9.91 12.74 -11.71
C VAL A 421 -10.08 12.31 -10.24
N TYR A 422 -8.97 12.09 -9.54
CA TYR A 422 -8.96 11.61 -8.16
C TYR A 422 -9.55 12.63 -7.20
N GLY A 423 -9.12 13.90 -7.23
CA GLY A 423 -9.63 14.92 -6.32
C GLY A 423 -11.11 15.23 -6.57
N ARG A 424 -11.57 15.24 -7.84
CA ARG A 424 -13.00 15.33 -8.15
C ARG A 424 -13.79 14.17 -7.54
N HIS A 425 -13.31 12.94 -7.74
CA HIS A 425 -13.94 11.76 -7.15
C HIS A 425 -13.98 11.84 -5.61
N ALA A 426 -12.88 12.26 -4.97
CA ALA A 426 -12.78 12.39 -3.52
C ALA A 426 -13.80 13.41 -2.98
N ILE A 427 -13.92 14.60 -3.60
CA ILE A 427 -14.89 15.63 -3.23
C ILE A 427 -16.33 15.10 -3.32
N LEU A 428 -16.69 14.49 -4.46
CA LEU A 428 -18.05 14.00 -4.71
C LEU A 428 -18.40 12.85 -3.76
N THR A 429 -17.50 11.89 -3.58
CA THR A 429 -17.70 10.74 -2.69
C THR A 429 -17.80 11.17 -1.22
N ALA A 430 -16.96 12.09 -0.75
CA ALA A 430 -17.06 12.62 0.60
C ALA A 430 -18.39 13.35 0.82
N THR A 431 -18.84 14.12 -0.16
CA THR A 431 -20.12 14.84 -0.11
C THR A 431 -21.31 13.89 -0.03
N GLU A 432 -21.38 12.87 -0.89
CA GLU A 432 -22.46 11.89 -0.85
C GLU A 432 -22.45 11.06 0.45
N LYS A 433 -21.27 10.74 0.99
CA LYS A 433 -21.15 10.11 2.32
C LYS A 433 -21.71 11.02 3.42
N HIS A 434 -21.38 12.31 3.39
CA HIS A 434 -21.89 13.30 4.36
C HIS A 434 -23.41 13.44 4.30
N LEU A 435 -23.96 13.63 3.09
CA LEU A 435 -25.40 13.80 2.87
C LEU A 435 -26.18 12.53 3.21
N SER A 436 -25.63 11.34 2.96
CA SER A 436 -26.29 10.08 3.27
C SER A 436 -26.33 9.78 4.77
N LEU A 437 -25.28 10.11 5.54
CA LEU A 437 -25.26 9.99 6.99
C LEU A 437 -26.42 10.75 7.64
N LYS A 438 -26.73 11.96 7.14
CA LYS A 438 -27.87 12.75 7.63
C LYS A 438 -29.21 12.03 7.45
N ARG A 439 -29.43 11.41 6.28
CA ARG A 439 -30.70 10.72 5.99
C ARG A 439 -30.99 9.55 6.96
N HIS A 440 -29.93 8.94 7.51
CA HIS A 440 -30.05 7.73 8.31
C HIS A 440 -30.27 8.00 9.80
N LEU A 441 -29.85 9.16 10.31
CA LEU A 441 -29.88 9.45 11.75
C LEU A 441 -31.27 9.89 12.27
N GLY A 442 -32.23 10.14 11.37
CA GLY A 442 -33.60 10.56 11.76
C GLY A 442 -33.63 11.86 12.59
N PRO A 443 -34.82 12.31 13.01
CA PRO A 443 -34.96 13.52 13.83
C PRO A 443 -34.51 13.37 15.29
N HIS A 444 -34.19 12.14 15.74
CA HIS A 444 -33.88 11.85 17.16
C HIS A 444 -32.48 11.24 17.38
N GLY A 445 -31.65 11.13 16.35
CA GLY A 445 -30.28 10.61 16.49
C GLY A 445 -29.38 11.61 17.22
N THR A 446 -28.94 11.27 18.42
CA THR A 446 -28.05 12.07 19.28
C THR A 446 -26.59 12.17 18.78
N TYR A 447 -26.30 11.80 17.53
CA TYR A 447 -24.97 11.86 16.90
C TYR A 447 -24.69 13.24 16.27
N GLU A 448 -24.99 14.31 17.00
CA GLU A 448 -24.81 15.69 16.52
C GLU A 448 -23.33 16.04 16.31
N ALA A 449 -22.40 15.35 16.99
CA ALA A 449 -20.98 15.65 16.96
C ALA A 449 -20.28 15.32 15.63
N SER A 450 -20.70 14.29 14.90
CA SER A 450 -20.03 13.87 13.65
C SER A 450 -20.64 14.46 12.38
N LEU A 451 -21.92 14.88 12.43
CA LEU A 451 -22.62 15.46 11.28
C LEU A 451 -22.11 16.85 10.86
N GLY A 452 -21.36 17.51 11.74
CA GLY A 452 -20.78 18.83 11.48
C GLY A 452 -19.39 18.80 10.86
N GLN A 453 -18.77 17.64 10.63
CA GLN A 453 -17.39 17.53 10.16
C GLN A 453 -17.31 16.98 8.73
N PHE A 454 -16.65 17.74 7.86
CA PHE A 454 -16.29 17.32 6.51
C PHE A 454 -14.76 17.31 6.38
N ALA A 455 -14.19 16.21 5.87
CA ALA A 455 -12.75 16.04 5.78
C ALA A 455 -12.33 15.47 4.42
N LEU A 456 -11.33 16.09 3.81
CA LEU A 456 -10.66 15.65 2.58
C LEU A 456 -9.14 15.64 2.79
N ASP A 457 -8.70 15.04 3.89
CA ASP A 457 -7.28 15.03 4.25
C ASP A 457 -6.47 14.13 3.31
N ALA A 458 -5.29 14.61 2.90
CA ALA A 458 -4.36 13.93 2.01
C ALA A 458 -4.98 13.42 0.69
N LYS A 459 -5.97 14.15 0.16
CA LYS A 459 -6.60 13.87 -1.14
C LYS A 459 -5.94 14.58 -2.31
N GLN A 460 -4.82 15.24 -2.03
CA GLN A 460 -3.97 15.91 -3.01
C GLN A 460 -4.74 16.92 -3.86
N LEU A 461 -5.71 17.60 -3.23
CA LEU A 461 -6.54 18.59 -3.92
C LEU A 461 -5.68 19.76 -4.42
N THR A 462 -5.95 20.21 -5.64
CA THR A 462 -5.30 21.37 -6.25
C THR A 462 -6.25 22.58 -6.29
N CYS A 463 -5.72 23.77 -6.58
CA CYS A 463 -6.55 24.98 -6.67
C CYS A 463 -7.62 24.89 -7.76
N ASP A 464 -7.38 24.14 -8.84
CA ASP A 464 -8.33 24.00 -9.96
C ASP A 464 -9.63 23.28 -9.56
N GLN A 465 -9.60 22.56 -8.44
CA GLN A 465 -10.74 21.82 -7.91
C GLN A 465 -11.56 22.63 -6.89
N MET A 466 -11.13 23.84 -6.53
CA MET A 466 -11.84 24.70 -5.58
C MET A 466 -13.26 25.05 -5.99
N PRO A 467 -13.58 25.39 -7.26
CA PRO A 467 -14.95 25.67 -7.65
C PRO A 467 -15.91 24.51 -7.33
N LEU A 468 -15.51 23.28 -7.64
CA LEU A 468 -16.29 22.09 -7.34
C LEU A 468 -16.42 21.85 -5.83
N LEU A 469 -15.31 21.98 -5.09
CA LEU A 469 -15.33 21.83 -3.64
C LEU A 469 -16.32 22.81 -3.00
N ILE A 470 -16.26 24.08 -3.40
CA ILE A 470 -17.12 25.15 -2.88
C ILE A 470 -18.59 24.87 -3.20
N GLU A 471 -18.90 24.47 -4.43
CA GLU A 471 -20.25 24.05 -4.82
C GLU A 471 -20.78 22.92 -3.91
N GLN A 472 -19.96 21.89 -3.67
CA GLN A 472 -20.36 20.78 -2.82
C GLN A 472 -20.47 21.16 -1.34
N LEU A 473 -19.61 22.06 -0.83
CA LEU A 473 -19.72 22.59 0.52
C LEU A 473 -21.00 23.40 0.71
N GLN A 474 -21.38 24.24 -0.26
CA GLN A 474 -22.66 24.96 -0.26
C GLN A 474 -23.86 23.98 -0.30
N ARG A 475 -23.75 22.90 -1.09
CA ARG A 475 -24.75 21.81 -1.10
C ARG A 475 -24.85 21.12 0.27
N ILE A 476 -23.73 20.83 0.92
CA ILE A 476 -23.72 20.28 2.29
C ILE A 476 -24.37 21.24 3.26
N GLN A 477 -24.04 22.53 3.17
CA GLN A 477 -24.50 23.57 4.08
C GLN A 477 -26.02 23.81 3.99
N SER A 478 -26.57 23.84 2.77
CA SER A 478 -28.02 23.91 2.56
C SER A 478 -28.79 22.72 3.15
N HIS A 479 -28.11 21.58 3.32
CA HIS A 479 -28.69 20.38 3.90
C HIS A 479 -28.31 20.17 5.36
N SER A 480 -27.21 20.72 5.88
CA SER A 480 -26.70 20.43 7.22
C SER A 480 -25.78 21.53 7.70
N LYS A 481 -25.71 21.78 9.01
CA LYS A 481 -24.77 22.76 9.56
C LYS A 481 -23.35 22.19 9.52
N LEU A 482 -22.53 22.64 8.57
CA LEU A 482 -21.11 22.34 8.53
C LEU A 482 -20.38 23.20 9.56
N ARG A 483 -19.77 22.57 10.57
CA ARG A 483 -19.04 23.27 11.65
C ARG A 483 -17.53 23.12 11.52
N LYS A 484 -17.04 22.03 10.94
CA LYS A 484 -15.61 21.74 10.79
C LYS A 484 -15.30 21.29 9.37
N LEU A 485 -14.32 21.93 8.76
CA LEU A 485 -13.78 21.60 7.44
C LEU A 485 -12.30 21.28 7.59
N SER A 486 -11.91 20.06 7.27
CA SER A 486 -10.52 19.62 7.26
C SER A 486 -10.04 19.36 5.83
N LEU A 487 -9.01 20.07 5.41
CA LEU A 487 -8.36 19.94 4.10
C LEU A 487 -6.85 19.72 4.30
N ARG A 488 -6.45 18.98 5.34
CA ARG A 488 -5.02 18.79 5.68
C ARG A 488 -4.25 18.08 4.57
N SER A 489 -2.98 18.42 4.44
CA SER A 489 -2.03 17.71 3.57
C SER A 489 -2.49 17.61 2.10
N ASN A 490 -3.19 18.63 1.60
CA ASN A 490 -3.50 18.77 0.17
C ASN A 490 -2.46 19.66 -0.54
N GLN A 491 -2.63 19.90 -1.84
CA GLN A 491 -1.72 20.72 -2.65
C GLN A 491 -2.28 22.13 -2.86
N LEU A 492 -3.04 22.65 -1.89
CA LEU A 492 -3.69 23.96 -1.99
C LEU A 492 -2.67 25.08 -1.77
N ARG A 493 -2.67 26.06 -2.67
CA ARG A 493 -1.89 27.30 -2.57
C ARG A 493 -2.72 28.40 -1.94
N LEU A 494 -2.09 29.54 -1.64
CA LEU A 494 -2.76 30.73 -1.11
C LEU A 494 -3.95 31.17 -1.98
N SER A 495 -3.87 31.04 -3.31
CA SER A 495 -4.98 31.37 -4.21
C SER A 495 -6.21 30.50 -3.99
N GLY A 496 -6.04 29.21 -3.75
CA GLY A 496 -7.14 28.29 -3.44
C GLY A 496 -7.76 28.58 -2.08
N LEU A 497 -6.94 28.90 -1.07
CA LEU A 497 -7.43 29.34 0.23
C LEU A 497 -8.21 30.66 0.12
N HIS A 498 -7.68 31.64 -0.59
CA HIS A 498 -8.35 32.92 -0.81
C HIS A 498 -9.72 32.72 -1.47
N GLN A 499 -9.80 31.85 -2.48
CA GLN A 499 -11.05 31.51 -3.15
C GLN A 499 -12.04 30.85 -2.18
N LEU A 500 -11.60 29.85 -1.40
CA LEU A 500 -12.44 29.19 -0.39
C LEU A 500 -12.97 30.16 0.66
N LEU A 501 -12.12 31.07 1.14
CA LEU A 501 -12.51 32.09 2.12
C LEU A 501 -13.56 33.04 1.53
N LYS A 502 -13.28 33.57 0.34
CA LYS A 502 -14.13 34.55 -0.34
C LYS A 502 -15.50 33.98 -0.73
N ASP A 503 -15.51 32.79 -1.35
CA ASP A 503 -16.70 32.27 -2.02
C ASP A 503 -17.50 31.28 -1.15
N PHE A 504 -16.98 30.88 0.01
CA PHE A 504 -17.70 30.05 0.99
C PHE A 504 -17.66 30.62 2.40
N VAL A 505 -16.49 30.73 3.04
CA VAL A 505 -16.39 31.01 4.48
C VAL A 505 -16.95 32.38 4.87
N CYS A 506 -16.68 33.42 4.07
CA CYS A 506 -17.18 34.77 4.30
C CYS A 506 -18.62 34.99 3.82
N GLN A 507 -19.23 33.99 3.17
CA GLN A 507 -20.63 34.07 2.74
C GLN A 507 -21.58 33.70 3.89
N PRO A 508 -22.84 34.18 3.87
CA PRO A 508 -23.84 33.82 4.89
C PRO A 508 -23.97 32.31 5.09
N GLU A 509 -23.84 31.54 4.01
CA GLU A 509 -23.84 30.07 4.04
C GLU A 509 -22.68 29.53 4.89
N GLY A 510 -21.46 30.06 4.75
CA GLY A 510 -20.28 29.63 5.50
C GLY A 510 -20.21 30.11 6.95
N SER A 511 -21.12 30.99 7.38
CA SER A 511 -21.08 31.61 8.72
C SER A 511 -21.17 30.63 9.91
N GLU A 512 -21.62 29.40 9.68
CA GLU A 512 -21.70 28.34 10.70
C GLU A 512 -20.40 27.54 10.84
N LEU A 513 -19.42 27.74 9.95
CA LEU A 513 -18.12 27.08 10.02
C LEU A 513 -17.31 27.65 11.19
N GLN A 514 -16.97 26.79 12.15
CA GLN A 514 -16.25 27.13 13.37
C GLN A 514 -14.76 26.80 13.29
N GLU A 515 -14.41 25.75 12.55
CA GLU A 515 -13.04 25.27 12.42
C GLU A 515 -12.71 24.98 10.95
N LEU A 516 -11.67 25.64 10.46
CA LEU A 516 -11.07 25.38 9.15
C LEU A 516 -9.64 24.90 9.38
N ASP A 517 -9.36 23.67 8.97
CA ASP A 517 -8.06 23.06 9.13
C ASP A 517 -7.37 22.87 7.77
N MET A 518 -6.26 23.60 7.60
CA MET A 518 -5.47 23.65 6.37
C MET A 518 -4.02 23.24 6.61
N GLN A 519 -3.72 22.53 7.70
CA GLN A 519 -2.34 22.13 8.03
C GLN A 519 -1.69 21.35 6.88
N ASP A 520 -0.38 21.53 6.71
CA ASP A 520 0.45 20.84 5.71
C ASP A 520 0.05 21.08 4.23
N ASN A 521 -0.68 22.16 3.94
CA ASN A 521 -0.90 22.62 2.56
C ASN A 521 0.27 23.51 2.06
N LEU A 522 0.32 23.74 0.75
CA LEU A 522 1.34 24.57 0.07
C LEU A 522 1.08 26.08 0.23
N LEU A 523 0.72 26.52 1.43
CA LEU A 523 0.42 27.92 1.71
C LEU A 523 1.69 28.80 1.75
N GLY A 524 2.88 28.21 1.84
CA GLY A 524 4.14 28.91 2.08
C GLY A 524 5.30 28.60 1.10
N ASP A 525 5.03 28.00 -0.06
CA ASP A 525 6.10 27.78 -1.06
C ASP A 525 6.51 29.08 -1.77
N GLY A 526 7.37 29.83 -1.10
CA GLY A 526 8.17 30.88 -1.71
C GLY A 526 8.33 32.13 -0.84
N ASP A 527 7.38 32.41 0.04
CA ASP A 527 7.41 33.60 0.89
C ASP A 527 6.75 33.33 2.25
N PRO A 528 7.53 33.25 3.35
CA PRO A 528 7.00 33.16 4.70
C PRO A 528 6.01 34.27 5.04
N ALA A 529 6.15 35.45 4.41
CA ALA A 529 5.25 36.58 4.61
C ALA A 529 3.88 36.43 3.92
N ALA A 530 3.73 35.48 2.99
CA ALA A 530 2.45 35.15 2.37
C ALA A 530 1.67 34.07 3.14
N ALA A 531 2.36 33.33 4.02
CA ALA A 531 1.77 32.32 4.90
C ALA A 531 1.28 32.92 6.24
N GLU A 532 1.88 34.03 6.67
CA GLU A 532 1.40 34.89 7.76
C GLU A 532 0.21 35.73 7.31
#